data_AF-A0A1A8BU99-F1
#
_entry.id   AF-A0A1A8BU99-F1
#
_cell.length_a   1.000
_cell.length_b   1.000
_cell.length_c   1.000
_cell.angle_alpha   90.00
_cell.angle_beta   90.00
_cell.angle_gamma   90.00
#
_symmetry.space_group_name_H-M   'P 1'
#
loop_
_entity.id
_entity.type
_entity.pdbx_description
1 polymer ?
#
loop_
_entity_poly.entity_id
_entity_poly.type
_entity_poly.pdbx_seq_one_letter_code
_entity_poly.pdbx_strand_id
1 'polypeptide(L)'
;YEPLAPPPAPAATAVPVWQDRTIASSKLRMLEYSAFMEVQRDLDNYSKHLFVHIGQTNPSYSDPLLEAVDIRQIYDKFPEKKGGLKELYEKGPQNAFFLVKFWADLNSSGMLDGPGSFYGVSSQYSSIENMT
;
A
#
# COMPACT_ATOMS: atom_id res chain seq x y z
N TYR A 1 -55.96 -2.94 17.68
CA TYR A 1 -54.63 -3.56 17.60
C TYR A 1 -54.02 -3.14 16.29
N GLU A 2 -53.06 -2.23 16.33
CA GLU A 2 -52.29 -1.79 15.17
C GLU A 2 -51.17 -2.82 14.94
N PRO A 3 -50.90 -3.25 13.69
CA PRO A 3 -49.85 -4.22 13.44
C PRO A 3 -48.48 -3.54 13.62
N LEU A 4 -47.66 -4.09 14.50
CA LEU A 4 -46.28 -3.66 14.70
C LEU A 4 -45.51 -3.82 13.38
N ALA A 5 -44.85 -2.75 12.94
CA ALA A 5 -44.01 -2.78 11.76
C ALA A 5 -42.91 -3.84 11.91
N PRO A 6 -42.57 -4.57 10.83
CA PRO A 6 -41.50 -5.56 10.90
C PRO A 6 -40.16 -4.87 11.24
N PRO A 7 -39.29 -5.53 12.03
CA PRO A 7 -37.99 -4.97 12.36
C PRO A 7 -37.19 -4.70 11.07
N PRO A 8 -36.43 -3.60 11.01
CA PRO A 8 -35.60 -3.31 9.84
C PRO A 8 -34.62 -4.47 9.61
N ALA A 9 -34.44 -4.86 8.35
CA ALA A 9 -33.49 -5.89 7.97
C ALA A 9 -32.09 -5.53 8.52
N PRO A 10 -31.31 -6.51 9.03
CA PRO A 10 -29.96 -6.24 9.47
C PRO A 10 -29.18 -5.61 8.31
N ALA A 11 -28.65 -4.41 8.53
CA ALA A 11 -27.74 -3.80 7.58
C ALA A 11 -26.54 -4.74 7.44
N ALA A 12 -26.50 -5.50 6.35
CA ALA A 12 -25.29 -6.18 5.94
C ALA A 12 -24.27 -5.07 5.66
N THR A 13 -23.45 -4.74 6.64
CA THR A 13 -22.28 -3.89 6.44
C THR A 13 -21.34 -4.70 5.56
N ALA A 14 -21.53 -4.59 4.25
CA ALA A 14 -20.64 -5.19 3.27
C ALA A 14 -19.23 -4.73 3.61
N VAL A 15 -18.33 -5.69 3.84
CA VAL A 15 -16.92 -5.43 4.10
C VAL A 15 -16.39 -4.55 2.97
N PRO A 16 -15.71 -3.44 3.24
CA PRO A 16 -15.22 -2.56 2.20
C PRO A 16 -14.38 -3.32 1.17
N VAL A 17 -14.57 -3.04 -0.11
CA VAL A 17 -13.94 -3.78 -1.22
C VAL A 17 -12.41 -3.86 -1.14
N TRP A 18 -11.77 -2.86 -0.53
CA TRP A 18 -10.32 -2.79 -0.37
C TRP A 18 -9.77 -3.63 0.79
N GLN A 19 -10.61 -4.01 1.74
CA GLN A 19 -10.19 -4.75 2.93
C GLN A 19 -9.73 -6.16 2.53
N ASP A 20 -8.58 -6.58 3.07
CA ASP A 20 -7.90 -7.85 2.79
C ASP A 20 -7.51 -8.11 1.33
N ARG A 21 -7.73 -7.12 0.44
CA ARG A 21 -7.37 -7.17 -1.00
C ARG A 21 -6.31 -6.15 -1.38
N THR A 22 -6.14 -5.11 -0.56
CA THR A 22 -5.17 -4.03 -0.78
C THR A 22 -4.34 -3.77 0.46
N ILE A 23 -3.31 -2.93 0.35
CA ILE A 23 -2.51 -2.49 1.50
C ILE A 23 -3.32 -1.45 2.27
N ALA A 24 -4.24 -1.94 3.11
CA ALA A 24 -5.18 -1.13 3.86
C ALA A 24 -5.41 -1.69 5.26
N SER A 25 -5.16 -0.84 6.26
CA SER A 25 -5.63 -1.05 7.62
C SER A 25 -7.07 -0.54 7.76
N SER A 26 -7.62 -0.59 8.99
CA SER A 26 -8.92 0.01 9.29
C SER A 26 -8.96 1.54 9.16
N LYS A 27 -7.82 2.22 9.29
CA LYS A 27 -7.76 3.69 9.31
C LYS A 27 -7.05 4.30 8.10
N LEU A 28 -6.03 3.61 7.59
CA LEU A 28 -5.15 4.13 6.55
C LEU A 28 -4.99 3.09 5.42
N ARG A 29 -5.12 3.55 4.18
CA ARG A 29 -4.93 2.78 2.95
C ARG A 29 -3.87 3.41 2.07
N MET A 30 -2.95 2.61 1.56
CA MET A 30 -2.02 3.01 0.51
C MET A 30 -2.74 2.94 -0.85
N LEU A 31 -2.70 4.02 -1.61
CA LEU A 31 -3.29 4.12 -2.94
C LEU A 31 -2.24 3.92 -4.03
N GLU A 32 -1.08 4.52 -3.83
CA GLU A 32 0.03 4.47 -4.78
C GLU A 32 1.35 4.49 -4.03
N TYR A 33 2.33 3.74 -4.54
CA TYR A 33 3.73 3.86 -4.14
C TYR A 33 4.60 3.64 -5.37
N SER A 34 5.50 4.57 -5.64
CA SER A 34 6.39 4.53 -6.80
C SER A 34 7.77 4.98 -6.40
N ALA A 35 8.80 4.19 -6.69
CA ALA A 35 10.18 4.65 -6.69
C ALA A 35 10.66 4.76 -8.14
N PHE A 36 11.21 5.90 -8.50
CA PHE A 36 11.43 6.24 -9.90
C PHE A 36 12.66 7.12 -10.10
N MET A 37 13.14 7.13 -11.34
CA MET A 37 14.09 8.10 -11.84
C MET A 37 13.40 8.96 -12.89
N GLU A 38 13.64 10.26 -12.86
CA GLU A 38 13.26 11.21 -13.90
C GLU A 38 14.52 11.82 -14.51
N VAL A 39 14.58 11.90 -15.84
CA VAL A 39 15.66 12.59 -16.56
C VAL A 39 15.02 13.61 -17.47
N GLN A 40 15.42 14.87 -17.31
CA GLN A 40 15.05 15.93 -18.24
C GLN A 40 15.76 15.69 -19.56
N ARG A 41 15.00 15.41 -20.62
CA ARG A 41 15.57 15.28 -21.97
C ARG A 41 15.64 16.65 -22.64
N ASP A 42 14.55 17.41 -22.58
CA ASP A 42 14.41 18.76 -23.16
C ASP A 42 13.61 19.65 -22.19
N LEU A 43 13.51 20.96 -22.47
CA LEU A 43 12.82 21.93 -21.59
C LEU A 43 11.39 21.51 -21.22
N ASP A 44 10.69 20.82 -22.12
CA ASP A 44 9.28 20.44 -21.96
C ASP A 44 9.07 18.91 -21.79
N ASN A 45 10.13 18.10 -21.78
CA ASN A 45 10.00 16.64 -21.84
C ASN A 45 10.85 15.93 -20.80
N TYR A 46 10.17 15.16 -19.93
CA TYR A 46 10.77 14.34 -18.89
C TYR A 46 10.53 12.87 -19.19
N SER A 47 11.59 12.07 -19.11
CA SER A 47 11.50 10.61 -19.14
C SER A 47 11.42 10.11 -17.71
N LYS A 48 10.44 9.26 -17.39
CA LYS A 48 10.28 8.65 -16.07
C LYS A 48 10.42 7.14 -16.16
N HIS A 49 11.37 6.58 -15.41
CA HIS A 49 11.56 5.14 -15.24
C HIS A 49 11.08 4.74 -13.85
N LEU A 50 10.21 3.74 -13.75
CA LEU A 50 9.73 3.22 -12.48
C LEU A 50 10.55 1.99 -12.10
N PHE A 51 11.32 2.08 -11.01
CA PHE A 51 12.00 0.91 -10.46
C PHE A 51 10.99 -0.04 -9.83
N VAL A 52 10.04 0.51 -9.09
CA VAL A 52 8.92 -0.22 -8.51
C VAL A 52 7.65 0.63 -8.55
N HIS A 53 6.50 -0.03 -8.69
CA HIS A 53 5.21 0.64 -8.71
C HIS A 53 4.13 -0.23 -8.05
N ILE A 54 3.33 0.38 -7.17
CA ILE A 54 2.10 -0.15 -6.62
C ILE A 54 0.99 0.83 -6.99
N GLY A 55 -0.07 0.35 -7.63
CA GLY A 55 -1.30 1.11 -7.89
C GLY A 55 -2.52 0.34 -7.43
N GLN A 56 -3.23 0.86 -6.42
CA GLN A 56 -4.39 0.21 -5.77
C GLN A 56 -5.62 1.15 -5.70
N THR A 57 -5.77 2.02 -6.70
CA THR A 57 -6.81 3.06 -6.72
C THR A 57 -8.22 2.49 -6.95
N ASN A 58 -8.35 1.42 -7.74
CA ASN A 58 -9.64 0.85 -8.17
C ASN A 58 -9.79 -0.63 -7.78
N PRO A 59 -9.89 -0.97 -6.47
CA PRO A 59 -10.10 -2.34 -6.04
C PRO A 59 -11.50 -2.85 -6.38
N SER A 60 -11.60 -4.15 -6.67
CA SER A 60 -12.81 -4.88 -7.02
C SER A 60 -13.03 -6.09 -6.11
N TYR A 61 -14.29 -6.48 -5.90
CA TYR A 61 -14.61 -7.71 -5.14
C TYR A 61 -14.14 -8.99 -5.85
N SER A 62 -13.83 -8.88 -7.15
CA SER A 62 -13.22 -9.97 -7.94
C SER A 62 -11.71 -10.11 -7.71
N ASP A 63 -11.05 -9.12 -7.12
CA ASP A 63 -9.60 -9.18 -6.87
C ASP A 63 -9.31 -10.27 -5.83
N PRO A 64 -8.21 -11.03 -5.96
CA PRO A 64 -7.87 -12.04 -4.97
C PRO A 64 -7.60 -11.42 -3.59
N LEU A 65 -7.84 -12.20 -2.54
CA LEU A 65 -7.38 -11.84 -1.18
C LEU A 65 -5.86 -11.91 -1.13
N LEU A 66 -5.25 -11.07 -0.29
CA LEU A 66 -3.82 -11.10 -0.04
C LEU A 66 -3.42 -12.41 0.66
N GLU A 67 -2.28 -12.96 0.24
CA GLU A 67 -1.69 -14.13 0.89
C GLU A 67 -1.12 -13.74 2.26
N ALA A 68 -1.23 -14.66 3.22
CA ALA A 68 -0.66 -14.47 4.56
C ALA A 68 0.75 -15.05 4.63
N VAL A 69 1.66 -14.31 5.25
CA VAL A 69 3.03 -14.76 5.55
C VAL A 69 3.21 -14.74 7.07
N ASP A 70 3.74 -15.83 7.61
CA ASP A 70 4.08 -15.88 9.04
C ASP A 70 5.22 -14.91 9.35
N ILE A 71 4.92 -13.88 10.14
CA ILE A 71 5.85 -12.82 10.50
C ILE A 71 7.15 -13.34 11.14
N ARG A 72 7.12 -14.51 11.78
CA ARG A 72 8.31 -15.13 12.38
C ARG A 72 9.38 -15.48 11.35
N GLN A 73 8.98 -15.68 10.09
CA GLN A 73 9.89 -15.99 8.99
C GLN A 73 10.74 -14.80 8.53
N ILE A 74 10.36 -13.58 8.93
CA ILE A 74 11.03 -12.35 8.50
C ILE A 74 11.66 -11.57 9.65
N TYR A 75 11.53 -12.00 10.91
CA TYR A 75 12.09 -11.26 12.06
C TYR A 75 13.58 -10.96 11.91
N ASP A 76 14.36 -11.91 11.40
CA ASP A 76 15.81 -11.76 11.22
C ASP A 76 16.19 -10.78 10.08
N LYS A 77 15.22 -10.33 9.28
CA LYS A 77 15.41 -9.36 8.19
C LYS A 77 15.08 -7.92 8.60
N PHE A 78 14.51 -7.71 9.78
CA PHE A 78 14.10 -6.40 10.28
C PHE A 78 14.71 -6.09 11.66
N PRO A 79 14.69 -4.83 12.13
CA PRO A 79 15.23 -4.49 13.44
C PRO A 79 14.56 -5.29 14.58
N GLU A 80 15.38 -5.92 15.43
CA GLU A 80 14.93 -6.75 16.57
C GLU A 80 15.02 -6.05 17.94
N LYS A 81 15.64 -4.87 17.99
CA LYS A 81 15.80 -4.10 19.22
C LYS A 81 14.46 -3.47 19.64
N LYS A 82 14.45 -2.78 20.79
CA LYS A 82 13.29 -2.03 21.27
C LYS A 82 12.72 -1.13 20.17
N GLY A 83 11.41 -1.24 19.94
CA GLY A 83 10.70 -0.61 18.83
C GLY A 83 10.80 -1.35 17.49
N GLY A 84 11.35 -2.55 17.48
CA GLY A 84 11.52 -3.40 16.29
C GLY A 84 10.24 -4.08 15.82
N LEU A 85 10.32 -4.85 14.73
CA LEU A 85 9.16 -5.43 14.06
C LEU A 85 8.30 -6.31 15.00
N LYS A 86 8.95 -7.16 15.79
CA LYS A 86 8.26 -8.04 16.75
C LYS A 86 7.45 -7.23 17.78
N GLU A 87 8.07 -6.24 18.43
CA GLU A 87 7.41 -5.41 19.44
C GLU A 87 6.25 -4.61 18.84
N LEU A 88 6.44 -4.06 17.62
CA LEU A 88 5.39 -3.32 16.92
C LEU A 88 4.20 -4.22 16.54
N TYR A 89 4.46 -5.43 16.05
CA TYR A 89 3.41 -6.37 15.67
C TYR A 89 2.62 -6.88 16.89
N GLU A 90 3.31 -7.17 17.99
CA GLU A 90 2.69 -7.57 19.26
C GLU A 90 1.85 -6.43 19.86
N LYS A 91 2.28 -5.17 19.71
CA LYS A 91 1.51 -3.99 20.13
C LYS A 91 0.29 -3.73 19.24
N GLY A 92 0.41 -3.98 17.94
CA GLY A 92 -0.66 -3.89 16.96
C GLY A 92 -1.07 -2.45 16.58
N PRO A 93 -2.13 -2.33 15.76
CA PRO A 93 -3.02 -3.40 15.31
C PRO A 93 -2.39 -4.30 14.23
N GLN A 94 -2.63 -5.62 14.28
CA GLN A 94 -1.98 -6.59 13.39
C GLN A 94 -2.39 -6.46 11.91
N ASN A 95 -3.62 -6.01 11.64
CA ASN A 95 -4.12 -5.75 10.29
C ASN A 95 -3.51 -4.50 9.62
N ALA A 96 -2.54 -3.84 10.28
CA ALA A 96 -1.75 -2.75 9.69
C ALA A 96 -0.36 -3.22 9.21
N PHE A 97 -0.06 -4.51 9.27
CA PHE A 97 1.24 -5.06 8.86
C PHE A 97 1.10 -5.80 7.53
N PHE A 98 1.95 -5.43 6.57
CA PHE A 98 1.99 -6.00 5.24
C PHE A 98 3.43 -6.30 4.85
N LEU A 99 3.64 -7.37 4.08
CA LEU A 99 4.92 -7.68 3.45
C LEU A 99 4.78 -7.50 1.95
N VAL A 100 5.57 -6.60 1.37
CA VAL A 100 5.62 -6.40 -0.09
C VAL A 100 6.93 -6.96 -0.61
N LYS A 101 6.84 -7.88 -1.58
CA LYS A 101 7.99 -8.39 -2.32
C LYS A 101 8.04 -7.73 -3.70
N PHE A 102 9.03 -6.89 -3.93
CA PHE A 102 9.25 -6.27 -5.23
C PHE A 102 10.18 -7.09 -6.12
N TRP A 103 9.90 -7.03 -7.42
CA TRP A 103 10.88 -7.27 -8.47
C TRP A 103 11.14 -5.92 -9.13
N ALA A 104 12.26 -5.29 -8.78
CA ALA A 104 12.57 -3.96 -9.29
C ALA A 104 13.07 -4.02 -10.73
N ASP A 105 12.58 -3.12 -11.58
CA ASP A 105 13.08 -2.97 -12.94
C ASP A 105 14.33 -2.09 -12.95
N LEU A 106 15.49 -2.70 -13.18
CA LEU A 106 16.78 -2.02 -13.27
C LEU A 106 17.22 -1.76 -14.72
N ASN A 107 16.37 -2.06 -15.71
CA ASN A 107 16.70 -1.89 -17.13
C ASN A 107 16.50 -0.43 -17.58
N SER A 108 17.24 0.49 -16.99
CA SER A 108 17.19 1.92 -17.33
C SER A 108 18.08 2.28 -18.54
N SER A 109 18.33 1.35 -19.46
CA SER A 109 19.41 1.38 -20.47
C SER A 109 19.32 2.48 -21.54
N GLY A 110 18.45 3.49 -21.37
CA GLY A 110 18.39 4.71 -22.17
C GLY A 110 18.34 6.00 -21.35
N MET A 111 18.43 5.92 -20.02
CA MET A 111 18.48 7.05 -19.10
C MET A 111 19.87 7.09 -18.48
N LEU A 112 20.75 7.90 -19.07
CA LEU A 112 22.12 8.04 -18.61
C LEU A 112 22.10 8.76 -17.25
N ASP A 113 22.72 8.12 -16.26
CA ASP A 113 23.04 8.77 -14.99
C ASP A 113 23.94 9.98 -15.27
N GLY A 114 23.34 11.16 -15.20
CA GLY A 114 23.98 12.40 -15.63
C GLY A 114 23.38 13.64 -14.96
N PRO A 115 23.99 14.81 -15.17
CA PRO A 115 23.47 16.08 -14.65
C PRO A 115 22.01 16.27 -15.09
N GLY A 116 21.09 16.46 -14.13
CA GLY A 116 19.65 16.58 -14.40
C GLY A 116 18.81 15.31 -14.16
N SER A 117 19.44 14.24 -13.66
CA SER A 117 18.72 13.05 -13.20
C SER A 117 18.18 13.25 -11.78
N PHE A 118 16.91 12.96 -11.57
CA PHE A 118 16.23 13.03 -10.28
C PHE A 118 15.77 11.63 -9.87
N TYR A 119 16.08 11.23 -8.64
CA TYR A 119 15.59 9.99 -8.05
C TYR A 119 14.56 10.34 -6.99
N GLY A 120 13.36 9.80 -7.14
CA GLY A 120 12.22 10.15 -6.31
C GLY A 120 11.48 8.93 -5.79
N VAL A 121 10.80 9.16 -4.67
CA VAL A 121 9.75 8.27 -4.18
C VAL A 121 8.49 9.10 -4.05
N SER A 122 7.39 8.60 -4.59
CA SER A 122 6.05 9.16 -4.38
C SER A 122 5.19 8.11 -3.70
N SER A 123 4.34 8.55 -2.78
CA SER A 123 3.38 7.69 -2.09
C SER A 123 2.11 8.46 -1.81
N GLN A 124 0.97 7.83 -2.08
CA GLN A 124 -0.35 8.39 -1.83
C GLN A 124 -1.11 7.50 -0.85
N TYR A 125 -1.76 8.12 0.13
CA TYR A 125 -2.54 7.44 1.15
C TYR A 125 -3.93 8.07 1.27
N SER A 126 -4.88 7.29 1.76
CA SER A 126 -6.23 7.74 2.08
C SER A 126 -6.60 7.26 3.48
N SER A 127 -7.30 8.13 4.22
CA SER A 127 -7.84 7.85 5.54
C SER A 127 -9.25 8.41 5.63
N ILE A 128 -10.09 7.75 6.43
CA ILE A 128 -11.43 8.24 6.79
C ILE A 128 -11.36 9.28 7.92
N GLU A 129 -10.26 9.30 8.67
CA GLU A 129 -9.99 10.25 9.76
C GLU A 129 -8.96 11.29 9.28
N ASN A 130 -9.11 12.54 9.73
CA ASN A 130 -8.06 13.55 9.57
C ASN A 130 -6.93 13.23 10.56
N MET A 131 -5.76 12.89 10.03
CA MET A 131 -4.57 12.49 10.79
C MET A 131 -3.38 13.36 10.35
N THR A 132 -2.37 13.51 11.22
CA THR A 132 -1.16 14.30 10.97
C THR A 132 0.09 13.47 11.21
#